data_AF-A0A6S6XPX3-F1
#
_entry.id   AF-A0A6S6XPX3-F1
#
_cell.length_a   1.000
_cell.length_b   1.000
_cell.length_c   1.000
_cell.angle_alpha   90.00
_cell.angle_beta   90.00
_cell.angle_gamma   90.00
#
_symmetry.space_group_name_H-M   'P 1'
#
loop_
_entity.id
_entity.type
_entity.pdbx_description
1 polymer ?
#
loop_
_entity_poly.entity_id
_entity_poly.type
_entity_poly.pdbx_seq_one_letter_code
_entity_poly.pdbx_strand_id
1 'polypeptide(L)'
;MKFLGSINVITAIMAGLFFAPIIVRIVSPFQNLQLRRFIDSLINSITILASIILSVYLTSLIRSDGGNKFLTGIYKIIPPLKGLVASNNIWIYAIFVLLLTALLSGLIDLLVMPVYRYVIGPLIDKAESSFRKQGGLVRRMVLGLCQLPKSILYVIVFSLLMNFCTSYNSDWAIGKQIDRSATYQFVNKNVLDPLLSSSIVKKIPVLLNDSFKDASSSLRNIHLTYYFNGMTLDDAVKSDSQIDSAAKKIVGKETNSKEKAYLIYRWVSKNISYDYDKAAVVATDPSRVSSGAIAAFHTRTGICFDYSCLYVAMCRAVGVKVRFITGLGYSGVEWGDHAWNQVYDPAENRWINVDTTFGNSGKNYFDHAGFRADHQDGVVQGQW
;
A
#
# COMPACT_ATOMS: atom_id res chain seq x y z
N MET A 1 -8.93 -3.73 37.30
CA MET A 1 -7.97 -3.15 36.32
C MET A 1 -7.20 -4.16 35.45
N LYS A 2 -7.38 -5.49 35.58
CA LYS A 2 -6.73 -6.50 34.70
C LYS A 2 -7.45 -6.77 33.36
N PHE A 3 -8.67 -6.28 33.16
CA PHE A 3 -9.47 -6.56 31.95
C PHE A 3 -9.03 -5.73 30.72
N LEU A 4 -8.54 -4.51 30.95
CA LEU A 4 -8.12 -3.58 29.89
C LEU A 4 -6.74 -3.89 29.29
N GLY A 5 -5.93 -4.73 29.93
CA GLY A 5 -4.58 -5.08 29.45
C GLY A 5 -4.53 -6.16 28.36
N SER A 6 -5.67 -6.78 28.03
CA SER A 6 -5.80 -7.84 27.02
C SER A 6 -6.55 -7.40 25.75
N ILE A 7 -7.15 -6.22 25.77
CA ILE A 7 -7.99 -5.73 24.69
C ILE A 7 -7.09 -5.04 23.66
N ASN A 8 -7.13 -5.56 22.44
CA ASN A 8 -6.46 -4.98 21.30
C ASN A 8 -6.91 -3.52 21.06
N VAL A 9 -5.96 -2.62 20.84
CA VAL A 9 -6.23 -1.17 20.73
C VAL A 9 -7.12 -0.86 19.53
N ILE A 10 -6.90 -1.52 18.39
CA ILE A 10 -7.71 -1.36 17.18
C ILE A 10 -9.14 -1.84 17.43
N THR A 11 -9.30 -2.98 18.12
CA THR A 11 -10.62 -3.47 18.53
C THR A 11 -11.33 -2.47 19.43
N ALA A 12 -10.63 -1.88 20.40
CA ALA A 12 -11.21 -0.88 21.31
C ALA A 12 -11.62 0.40 20.57
N ILE A 13 -10.81 0.88 19.63
CA ILE A 13 -11.12 2.06 18.79
C ILE A 13 -12.35 1.76 17.92
N MET A 14 -12.39 0.63 17.22
CA MET A 14 -13.53 0.24 16.39
C MET A 14 -14.82 0.11 17.20
N ALA A 15 -14.74 -0.50 18.39
CA ALA A 15 -15.87 -0.56 19.32
C ALA A 15 -16.30 0.85 19.76
N GLY A 16 -15.35 1.74 20.06
CA GLY A 16 -15.62 3.14 20.37
C GLY A 16 -16.32 3.86 19.23
N LEU A 17 -15.81 3.77 18.00
CA LEU A 17 -16.41 4.35 16.80
C LEU A 17 -17.83 3.83 16.53
N PHE A 18 -18.08 2.55 16.82
CA PHE A 18 -19.39 1.93 16.65
C PHE A 18 -20.38 2.35 17.74
N PHE A 19 -20.00 2.23 19.02
CA PHE A 19 -20.91 2.43 20.14
C PHE A 19 -21.05 3.88 20.57
N ALA A 20 -20.04 4.74 20.39
CA ALA A 20 -20.10 6.12 20.87
C ALA A 20 -21.28 6.92 20.29
N PRO A 21 -21.55 6.92 18.97
CA PRO A 21 -22.72 7.63 18.41
C PRO A 21 -24.05 7.12 18.98
N ILE A 22 -24.16 5.81 19.22
CA ILE A 22 -25.35 5.15 19.75
C ILE A 22 -25.56 5.51 21.22
N ILE A 23 -24.53 5.34 22.06
CA ILE A 23 -24.57 5.60 23.49
C ILE A 23 -24.83 7.09 23.77
N VAL A 24 -24.08 7.98 23.11
CA VAL A 24 -24.27 9.44 23.23
C VAL A 24 -25.73 9.79 22.93
N ARG A 25 -26.34 9.16 21.92
CA ARG A 25 -27.72 9.43 21.55
C ARG A 25 -28.76 8.84 22.52
N ILE A 26 -28.49 7.68 23.10
CA ILE A 26 -29.38 7.06 24.09
C ILE A 26 -29.34 7.83 25.42
N VAL A 27 -28.16 8.30 25.82
CA VAL A 27 -27.93 8.93 27.14
C VAL A 27 -28.22 10.44 27.14
N SER A 28 -28.14 11.12 26.00
CA SER A 28 -28.37 12.57 25.93
C SER A 28 -29.75 12.96 26.49
N PRO A 29 -29.83 13.83 27.52
CA PRO A 29 -31.09 14.25 28.11
C PRO A 29 -31.87 15.18 27.15
N PHE A 30 -33.19 14.95 27.07
CA PHE A 30 -34.21 15.86 26.52
C PHE A 30 -33.83 16.74 25.32
N GLN A 31 -34.20 16.34 24.10
CA GLN A 31 -34.51 17.30 23.02
C GLN A 31 -35.62 16.75 22.09
N ASN A 32 -36.38 17.66 21.46
CA ASN A 32 -37.38 17.39 20.43
C ASN A 32 -36.86 16.35 19.41
N LEU A 33 -37.74 15.46 18.92
CA LEU A 33 -37.36 14.38 18.01
C LEU A 33 -36.73 14.95 16.73
N GLN A 34 -35.40 15.07 16.67
CA GLN A 34 -34.69 15.58 15.50
C GLN A 34 -34.34 14.43 14.55
N LEU A 35 -35.35 13.63 14.18
CA LEU A 35 -35.18 12.57 13.18
C LEU A 35 -34.65 13.15 11.87
N ARG A 36 -35.13 14.36 11.52
CA ARG A 36 -34.63 15.16 10.40
C ARG A 36 -33.12 15.34 10.42
N ARG A 37 -32.55 15.92 11.48
CA ARG A 37 -31.10 16.16 11.59
C ARG A 37 -30.27 14.87 11.50
N PHE A 38 -30.81 13.75 11.98
CA PHE A 38 -30.14 12.46 11.83
C PHE A 38 -30.10 12.02 10.36
N ILE A 39 -31.25 12.04 9.69
CA ILE A 39 -31.33 11.69 8.27
C ILE A 39 -30.45 12.63 7.44
N ASP A 40 -30.43 13.92 7.77
CA ASP A 40 -29.56 14.91 7.12
C ASP A 40 -28.08 14.55 7.31
N SER A 41 -27.68 14.17 8.53
CA SER A 41 -26.31 13.74 8.79
C SER A 41 -25.96 12.45 8.05
N LEU A 42 -26.89 11.51 7.92
CA LEU A 42 -26.66 10.25 7.21
C LEU A 42 -26.49 10.51 5.71
N ILE A 43 -27.41 11.27 5.12
CA ILE A 43 -27.36 11.67 3.72
C ILE A 43 -26.03 12.38 3.44
N ASN A 44 -25.67 13.37 4.26
CA ASN A 44 -24.40 14.09 4.10
C ASN A 44 -23.17 13.16 4.18
N SER A 45 -23.13 12.23 5.13
CA SER A 45 -22.02 11.27 5.21
C SER A 45 -21.93 10.33 4.01
N ILE A 46 -23.08 9.87 3.49
CA ILE A 46 -23.14 9.05 2.27
C ILE A 46 -22.73 9.88 1.04
N THR A 47 -23.22 11.12 0.93
CA THR A 47 -22.86 12.05 -0.15
C THR A 47 -21.36 12.30 -0.18
N ILE A 48 -20.74 12.61 0.96
CA ILE A 48 -19.29 12.85 1.04
C ILE A 48 -18.53 11.57 0.64
N LEU A 49 -18.92 10.40 1.15
CA LEU A 49 -18.24 9.15 0.80
C LEU A 49 -18.36 8.83 -0.70
N ALA A 50 -19.56 8.95 -1.27
CA ALA A 50 -19.78 8.76 -2.70
C ALA A 50 -18.96 9.75 -3.53
N SER A 51 -18.86 11.01 -3.06
CA SER A 51 -18.07 12.06 -3.72
C SER A 51 -16.58 11.78 -3.70
N ILE A 52 -16.04 11.23 -2.59
CA ILE A 52 -14.63 10.81 -2.50
C ILE A 52 -14.34 9.66 -3.45
N ILE A 53 -15.21 8.65 -3.48
CA ILE A 53 -15.03 7.49 -4.38
C ILE A 53 -15.07 7.93 -5.84
N LEU A 54 -16.05 8.76 -6.19
CA LEU A 54 -16.23 9.27 -7.55
C LEU A 54 -15.12 10.24 -7.96
N SER A 55 -14.62 11.09 -7.05
CA SER A 55 -13.52 12.01 -7.34
C SER A 55 -12.22 11.29 -7.63
N VAL A 56 -11.90 10.24 -6.87
CA VAL A 56 -10.75 9.36 -7.12
C VAL A 56 -10.90 8.63 -8.45
N TYR A 57 -12.07 8.07 -8.73
CA TYR A 57 -12.35 7.38 -10.00
C TYR A 57 -12.22 8.31 -11.22
N LEU A 58 -12.78 9.53 -11.14
CA LEU A 58 -12.68 10.49 -12.22
C LEU A 58 -11.25 11.01 -12.39
N THR A 59 -10.55 11.35 -11.30
CA THR A 59 -9.16 11.83 -11.37
C THR A 59 -8.25 10.81 -12.06
N SER A 60 -8.44 9.53 -11.75
CA SER A 60 -7.67 8.47 -12.39
C SER A 60 -8.03 8.26 -13.86
N LEU A 61 -9.33 8.31 -14.22
CA LEU A 61 -9.78 8.27 -15.63
C LEU A 61 -9.18 9.42 -16.45
N ILE A 62 -9.09 10.61 -15.85
CA ILE A 62 -8.52 11.80 -16.46
C ILE A 62 -7.03 11.62 -16.76
N ARG A 63 -6.31 10.88 -15.91
CA ARG A 63 -4.87 10.65 -16.02
C ARG A 63 -4.51 9.48 -16.93
N SER A 64 -5.36 8.45 -17.02
CA SER A 64 -5.12 7.24 -17.82
C SER A 64 -5.32 7.42 -19.33
N ASP A 65 -6.00 8.48 -19.76
CA ASP A 65 -6.41 8.64 -21.16
C ASP A 65 -5.93 9.97 -21.77
N GLY A 66 -4.80 9.91 -22.48
CA GLY A 66 -4.27 11.01 -23.29
C GLY A 66 -5.11 11.33 -24.55
N GLY A 67 -6.23 10.62 -24.80
CA GLY A 67 -7.03 10.72 -26.01
C GLY A 67 -8.53 11.04 -25.84
N ASN A 68 -9.03 11.23 -24.61
CA ASN A 68 -10.45 11.49 -24.39
C ASN A 68 -10.87 12.88 -24.92
N LYS A 69 -11.71 12.91 -25.96
CA LYS A 69 -12.21 14.15 -26.60
C LYS A 69 -12.85 15.14 -25.64
N PHE A 70 -13.52 14.65 -24.59
CA PHE A 70 -14.14 15.50 -23.56
C PHE A 70 -13.08 16.24 -22.73
N LEU A 71 -12.03 15.52 -22.32
CA LEU A 71 -10.90 16.10 -21.58
C LEU A 71 -10.07 17.04 -22.44
N THR A 72 -9.89 16.71 -23.72
CA THR A 72 -9.23 17.63 -24.67
C THR A 72 -10.01 18.93 -24.83
N GLY A 73 -11.35 18.88 -24.76
CA GLY A 73 -12.21 20.07 -24.74
C GLY A 73 -12.01 20.91 -23.48
N ILE A 74 -11.99 20.28 -22.30
CA ILE A 74 -11.75 20.97 -21.03
C ILE A 74 -10.35 21.58 -20.97
N TYR A 75 -9.31 20.87 -21.43
CA TYR A 75 -7.94 21.39 -21.46
C TYR A 75 -7.75 22.59 -22.41
N LYS A 76 -8.59 22.71 -23.46
CA LYS A 76 -8.59 23.90 -24.31
C LYS A 76 -9.19 25.12 -23.60
N ILE A 77 -10.19 24.90 -22.74
CA ILE A 77 -10.87 25.96 -21.99
C ILE A 77 -10.03 26.38 -20.77
N ILE A 78 -9.37 25.42 -20.10
CA ILE A 78 -8.53 25.67 -18.92
C ILE A 78 -7.14 25.03 -19.14
N PRO A 79 -6.24 25.68 -19.88
CA PRO A 79 -4.90 25.16 -20.18
C PRO A 79 -4.05 24.79 -18.95
N PRO A 80 -4.07 25.55 -17.83
CA PRO A 80 -3.33 25.18 -16.61
C PRO A 80 -3.75 23.83 -16.02
N LEU A 81 -5.01 23.42 -16.25
CA LEU A 81 -5.56 22.16 -15.74
C LEU A 81 -4.81 20.96 -16.31
N LYS A 82 -4.36 21.05 -17.58
CA LYS A 82 -3.57 20.00 -18.22
C LYS A 82 -2.23 19.80 -17.51
N GLY A 83 -1.58 20.89 -17.09
CA GLY A 83 -0.32 20.85 -16.35
C GLY A 83 -0.48 20.31 -14.93
N LEU A 84 -1.56 20.66 -14.23
CA LEU A 84 -1.90 20.13 -12.90
C LEU A 84 -2.20 18.62 -12.94
N VAL A 85 -3.01 18.18 -13.89
CA VAL A 85 -3.39 16.76 -14.03
C VAL A 85 -2.23 15.89 -14.52
N ALA A 86 -1.39 16.42 -15.43
CA ALA A 86 -0.21 15.72 -15.92
C ALA A 86 0.98 15.78 -14.95
N SER A 87 0.87 16.53 -13.85
CA SER A 87 1.93 16.57 -12.84
C SER A 87 1.92 15.25 -12.05
N ASN A 88 3.10 14.65 -11.88
CA ASN A 88 3.27 13.48 -11.01
C ASN A 88 3.28 13.84 -9.51
N ASN A 89 2.93 15.09 -9.15
CA ASN A 89 3.02 15.57 -7.78
C ASN A 89 1.81 15.10 -6.95
N ILE A 90 2.06 14.31 -5.90
CA ILE A 90 1.02 13.78 -5.00
C ILE A 90 0.20 14.85 -4.30
N TRP A 91 0.80 16.00 -3.96
CA TRP A 91 0.07 17.09 -3.31
C TRP A 91 -0.91 17.75 -4.25
N ILE A 92 -0.54 17.88 -5.53
CA ILE A 92 -1.43 18.37 -6.58
C ILE A 92 -2.58 17.39 -6.79
N TYR A 93 -2.30 16.09 -6.83
CA TYR A 93 -3.31 15.04 -6.89
C TYR A 93 -4.28 15.11 -5.70
N ALA A 94 -3.76 15.19 -4.47
CA ALA A 94 -4.56 15.26 -3.26
C ALA A 94 -5.43 16.52 -3.22
N ILE A 95 -4.87 17.69 -3.55
CA ILE A 95 -5.62 18.96 -3.65
C ILE A 95 -6.70 18.85 -4.72
N PHE A 96 -6.39 18.26 -5.88
CA PHE A 96 -7.36 18.09 -6.97
C PHE A 96 -8.50 17.15 -6.58
N VAL A 97 -8.20 16.01 -5.95
CA VAL A 97 -9.22 15.07 -5.44
C VAL A 97 -10.08 15.74 -4.37
N LEU A 98 -9.51 16.56 -3.48
CA LEU A 98 -10.27 17.31 -2.48
C LEU A 98 -11.20 18.35 -3.12
N LEU A 99 -10.71 19.13 -4.08
CA LEU A 99 -11.52 20.12 -4.82
C LEU A 99 -12.64 19.44 -5.62
N LEU A 100 -12.32 18.33 -6.29
CA LEU A 100 -13.30 17.55 -7.05
C LEU A 100 -14.33 16.89 -6.12
N THR A 101 -13.93 16.43 -4.94
CA THR A 101 -14.85 15.91 -3.92
C THR A 101 -15.84 16.99 -3.49
N ALA A 102 -15.37 18.20 -3.21
CA ALA A 102 -16.23 19.33 -2.81
C ALA A 102 -17.21 19.73 -3.92
N LEU A 103 -16.76 19.72 -5.18
CA LEU A 103 -17.62 19.99 -6.34
C LEU A 103 -18.70 18.91 -6.50
N LEU A 104 -18.30 17.63 -6.46
CA LEU A 104 -19.20 16.50 -6.63
C LEU A 104 -20.22 16.39 -5.50
N SER A 105 -19.83 16.70 -4.26
CA SER A 105 -20.77 16.70 -3.13
C SER A 105 -21.87 17.73 -3.34
N GLY A 106 -21.52 18.94 -3.80
CA GLY A 106 -22.50 19.97 -4.14
C GLY A 106 -23.43 19.58 -5.29
N LEU A 107 -22.91 18.88 -6.31
CA LEU A 107 -23.72 18.37 -7.42
C LEU A 107 -24.68 17.25 -6.98
N ILE A 108 -24.20 16.32 -6.14
CA ILE A 108 -25.04 15.26 -5.59
C ILE A 108 -26.12 15.86 -4.70
N ASP A 109 -25.79 16.83 -3.85
CA ASP A 109 -26.77 17.52 -3.00
C ASP A 109 -27.85 18.23 -3.84
N LEU A 110 -27.47 18.85 -4.96
CA LEU A 110 -28.43 19.47 -5.89
C LEU A 110 -29.40 18.43 -6.48
N LEU A 111 -28.90 17.25 -6.84
CA LEU A 111 -29.72 16.14 -7.35
C LEU A 111 -30.60 15.50 -6.27
N VAL A 112 -30.10 15.41 -5.03
CA VAL A 112 -30.81 14.83 -3.89
C VAL A 112 -31.86 15.81 -3.34
N MET A 113 -31.65 17.12 -3.46
CA MET A 113 -32.54 18.18 -2.96
C MET A 113 -34.02 18.00 -3.33
N PRO A 114 -34.43 17.75 -4.59
CA PRO A 114 -35.83 17.53 -4.92
C PRO A 114 -36.40 16.27 -4.27
N VAL A 115 -35.65 15.17 -4.27
CA VAL A 115 -36.04 13.92 -3.59
C VAL A 115 -36.20 14.17 -2.10
N TYR A 116 -35.27 14.91 -1.51
CA TYR A 116 -35.31 15.26 -0.10
C TYR A 116 -36.55 16.10 0.23
N ARG A 117 -36.84 17.12 -0.56
CA ARG A 117 -37.96 18.04 -0.33
C ARG A 117 -39.32 17.36 -0.51
N TYR A 118 -39.49 16.56 -1.55
CA TYR A 118 -40.80 16.03 -1.94
C TYR A 118 -41.08 14.61 -1.42
N VAL A 119 -40.04 13.82 -1.12
CA VAL A 119 -40.20 12.43 -0.66
C VAL A 119 -39.71 12.27 0.77
N ILE A 120 -38.44 12.57 1.05
CA ILE A 120 -37.83 12.27 2.35
C ILE A 120 -38.41 13.15 3.46
N GLY A 121 -38.56 14.45 3.22
CA GLY A 121 -39.08 15.41 4.20
C GLY A 121 -40.47 15.04 4.72
N PRO A 122 -41.48 14.86 3.85
CA PRO A 122 -42.81 14.45 4.28
C PRO A 122 -42.84 13.10 5.02
N LEU A 123 -42.01 12.14 4.61
CA LEU A 123 -41.88 10.85 5.30
C LEU A 123 -41.29 11.01 6.71
N ILE A 124 -40.27 11.85 6.87
CA ILE A 124 -39.70 12.18 8.18
C ILE A 124 -40.76 12.83 9.08
N ASP A 125 -41.52 13.79 8.58
CA ASP A 125 -42.53 14.51 9.39
C ASP A 125 -43.66 13.57 9.83
N LYS A 126 -44.06 12.63 8.96
CA LYS A 126 -45.04 11.58 9.27
C LYS A 126 -44.49 10.56 10.29
N ALA A 127 -43.24 10.17 10.15
CA ALA A 127 -42.56 9.30 11.12
C ALA A 127 -42.42 10.01 12.47
N GLU A 128 -42.02 11.28 12.47
CA GLU A 128 -41.80 12.09 13.67
C GLU A 128 -43.09 12.33 14.45
N SER A 129 -44.20 12.63 13.77
CA SER A 129 -45.53 12.78 14.40
C SER A 129 -46.03 11.48 15.04
N SER A 130 -45.75 10.33 14.41
CA SER A 130 -46.09 9.01 14.97
C SER A 130 -45.21 8.68 16.18
N PHE A 131 -43.92 9.02 16.12
CA PHE A 131 -42.95 8.74 17.19
C PHE A 131 -43.12 9.63 18.41
N ARG A 132 -43.64 10.85 18.25
CA ARG A 132 -43.88 11.79 19.36
C ARG A 132 -44.87 11.24 20.40
N LYS A 133 -45.71 10.27 20.03
CA LYS A 133 -46.69 9.62 20.92
C LYS A 133 -46.09 8.54 21.82
N GLN A 134 -44.83 8.16 21.61
CA GLN A 134 -44.17 7.06 22.35
C GLN A 134 -43.50 7.54 23.63
N GLY A 135 -43.35 6.62 24.60
CA GLY A 135 -42.67 6.88 25.86
C GLY A 135 -41.19 7.29 25.69
N GLY A 136 -40.66 8.05 26.64
CA GLY A 136 -39.31 8.62 26.57
C GLY A 136 -38.19 7.59 26.37
N LEU A 137 -38.32 6.40 26.98
CA LEU A 137 -37.35 5.31 26.85
C LEU A 137 -37.36 4.68 25.45
N VAL A 138 -38.55 4.39 24.91
CA VAL A 138 -38.72 3.88 23.53
C VAL A 138 -38.14 4.85 22.52
N ARG A 139 -38.38 6.16 22.71
CA ARG A 139 -37.82 7.22 21.87
C ARG A 139 -36.29 7.23 21.87
N ARG A 140 -35.67 7.06 23.03
CA ARG A 140 -34.19 7.01 23.15
C ARG A 140 -33.60 5.78 22.47
N MET A 141 -34.22 4.61 22.65
CA MET A 141 -33.76 3.37 22.01
C MET A 141 -33.84 3.47 20.49
N VAL A 142 -34.95 3.97 19.95
CA VAL A 142 -35.10 4.07 18.49
C VAL A 142 -34.16 5.11 17.90
N LEU A 143 -33.95 6.25 18.57
CA LEU A 143 -32.94 7.22 18.13
C LEU A 143 -31.52 6.66 18.17
N GLY A 144 -31.21 5.78 19.13
CA GLY A 144 -29.95 5.02 19.18
C GLY A 144 -29.81 4.02 18.03
N LEU A 145 -30.86 3.24 17.75
CA LEU A 145 -30.91 2.32 16.61
C LEU A 145 -30.77 3.05 15.27
N CYS A 146 -31.35 4.24 15.14
CA CYS A 146 -31.14 5.07 13.97
C CYS A 146 -29.65 5.38 13.75
N GLN A 147 -28.80 5.47 14.77
CA GLN A 147 -27.36 5.73 14.56
C GLN A 147 -26.60 4.54 13.97
N LEU A 148 -27.17 3.33 13.94
CA LEU A 148 -26.48 2.12 13.49
C LEU A 148 -25.83 2.27 12.10
N PRO A 149 -26.51 2.76 11.04
CA PRO A 149 -25.90 2.89 9.74
C PRO A 149 -24.70 3.86 9.73
N LYS A 150 -24.76 4.94 10.52
CA LYS A 150 -23.67 5.90 10.67
C LYS A 150 -22.49 5.29 11.44
N SER A 151 -22.77 4.56 12.51
CA SER A 151 -21.76 3.80 13.27
C SER A 151 -21.06 2.74 12.40
N ILE A 152 -21.81 2.01 11.57
CA ILE A 152 -21.27 1.06 10.60
C ILE A 152 -20.36 1.78 9.61
N LEU A 153 -20.80 2.94 9.08
CA LEU A 153 -20.02 3.74 8.15
C LEU A 153 -18.66 4.17 8.75
N TYR A 154 -18.65 4.64 10.00
CA TYR A 154 -17.39 5.01 10.68
C TYR A 154 -16.44 3.84 10.82
N VAL A 155 -16.95 2.65 11.16
CA VAL A 155 -16.15 1.43 11.25
C VAL A 155 -15.58 1.04 9.88
N ILE A 156 -16.38 1.12 8.80
CA ILE A 156 -15.92 0.80 7.45
C ILE A 156 -14.85 1.80 6.98
N VAL A 157 -15.10 3.10 7.15
CA VAL A 157 -14.13 4.16 6.76
C VAL A 157 -12.83 4.01 7.54
N PHE A 158 -12.90 3.81 8.87
CA PHE A 158 -11.71 3.54 9.67
C PHE A 158 -10.99 2.29 9.20
N SER A 159 -11.71 1.21 8.89
CA SER A 159 -11.10 -0.04 8.42
C SER A 159 -10.41 0.14 7.07
N LEU A 160 -11.01 0.88 6.14
CA LEU A 160 -10.41 1.25 4.86
C LEU A 160 -9.14 2.11 5.05
N LEU A 161 -9.20 3.09 5.95
CA LEU A 161 -8.04 3.93 6.28
C LEU A 161 -6.91 3.11 6.89
N MET A 162 -7.21 2.16 7.78
CA MET A 162 -6.21 1.28 8.36
C MET A 162 -5.63 0.32 7.32
N ASN A 163 -6.46 -0.26 6.44
CA ASN A 163 -6.03 -1.11 5.31
C ASN A 163 -5.06 -0.34 4.39
N PHE A 164 -5.40 0.92 4.10
CA PHE A 164 -4.53 1.83 3.36
C PHE A 164 -3.25 2.15 4.14
N CYS A 165 -3.35 2.57 5.40
CA CYS A 165 -2.19 2.89 6.24
C CYS A 165 -1.22 1.71 6.34
N THR A 166 -1.68 0.46 6.49
CA THR A 166 -0.78 -0.70 6.50
C THR A 166 -0.20 -1.03 5.13
N SER A 167 -0.93 -0.74 4.06
CA SER A 167 -0.45 -0.96 2.69
C SER A 167 0.67 0.02 2.29
N TYR A 168 0.74 1.19 2.94
CA TYR A 168 1.70 2.25 2.60
C TYR A 168 2.71 2.60 3.72
N ASN A 169 2.39 2.34 4.98
CA ASN A 169 3.29 2.50 6.13
C ASN A 169 3.48 1.14 6.81
N SER A 170 4.70 0.60 6.70
CA SER A 170 5.13 -0.65 7.35
C SER A 170 5.37 -0.48 8.86
N ASP A 171 4.57 0.32 9.56
CA ASP A 171 4.71 0.47 11.00
C ASP A 171 4.19 -0.81 11.68
N TRP A 172 5.12 -1.73 11.94
CA TRP A 172 4.88 -3.10 12.40
C TRP A 172 4.04 -3.16 13.69
N ALA A 173 4.07 -2.11 14.51
CA ALA A 173 3.29 -2.00 15.72
C ALA A 173 1.78 -1.89 15.42
N ILE A 174 1.40 -1.14 14.39
CA ILE A 174 0.00 -0.97 13.97
C ILE A 174 -0.49 -2.21 13.22
N GLY A 175 0.33 -2.78 12.33
CA GLY A 175 0.01 -4.02 11.61
C GLY A 175 -0.27 -5.19 12.54
N LYS A 176 0.60 -5.41 13.54
CA LYS A 176 0.42 -6.46 14.56
C LYS A 176 -0.86 -6.29 15.39
N GLN A 177 -1.28 -5.04 15.64
CA GLN A 177 -2.55 -4.77 16.31
C GLN A 177 -3.73 -5.01 15.38
N ILE A 178 -3.62 -4.72 14.08
CA ILE A 178 -4.66 -5.03 13.10
C ILE A 178 -4.86 -6.55 12.95
N ASP A 179 -3.78 -7.31 12.84
CA ASP A 179 -3.83 -8.77 12.67
C ASP A 179 -4.44 -9.47 13.88
N ARG A 180 -4.14 -8.95 15.08
CA ARG A 180 -4.72 -9.45 16.34
C ARG A 180 -6.13 -8.92 16.62
N SER A 181 -6.65 -7.98 15.83
CA SER A 181 -7.97 -7.39 16.03
C SER A 181 -9.04 -8.24 15.34
N ALA A 182 -9.70 -9.12 16.10
CA ALA A 182 -10.76 -9.97 15.59
C ALA A 182 -11.88 -9.17 14.90
N THR A 183 -12.23 -7.99 15.43
CA THR A 183 -13.24 -7.09 14.83
C THR A 183 -12.79 -6.55 13.49
N TYR A 184 -11.51 -6.16 13.37
CA TYR A 184 -10.99 -5.70 12.08
C TYR A 184 -10.98 -6.83 11.06
N GLN A 185 -10.48 -8.01 11.42
CA GLN A 185 -10.43 -9.16 10.52
C GLN A 185 -11.83 -9.59 10.07
N PHE A 186 -12.82 -9.50 10.96
CA PHE A 186 -14.22 -9.73 10.61
C PHE A 186 -14.72 -8.72 9.56
N VAL A 187 -14.48 -7.42 9.77
CA VAL A 187 -14.90 -6.38 8.81
C VAL A 187 -14.14 -6.50 7.49
N ASN A 188 -12.83 -6.79 7.55
CA ASN A 188 -12.02 -6.99 6.36
C ASN A 188 -12.56 -8.13 5.51
N LYS A 189 -12.72 -9.32 6.09
CA LYS A 189 -13.18 -10.51 5.38
C LYS A 189 -14.60 -10.40 4.82
N ASN A 190 -15.53 -9.80 5.57
CA ASN A 190 -16.95 -9.81 5.22
C ASN A 190 -17.41 -8.56 4.47
N VAL A 191 -16.67 -7.46 4.59
CA VAL A 191 -17.05 -6.16 4.00
C VAL A 191 -15.99 -5.67 3.03
N LEU A 192 -14.74 -5.53 3.48
CA LEU A 192 -13.71 -4.92 2.64
C LEU A 192 -13.29 -5.82 1.48
N ASP A 193 -12.96 -7.10 1.72
CA ASP A 193 -12.50 -8.02 0.69
C ASP A 193 -13.54 -8.18 -0.44
N PRO A 194 -14.85 -8.40 -0.16
CA PRO A 194 -15.86 -8.43 -1.22
C PRO A 194 -16.04 -7.09 -1.95
N LEU A 195 -15.98 -5.97 -1.21
CA LEU A 195 -16.09 -4.64 -1.79
C LEU A 195 -14.91 -4.35 -2.74
N LEU A 196 -13.69 -4.64 -2.30
CA LEU A 196 -12.43 -4.41 -3.01
C LEU A 196 -12.19 -5.41 -4.16
N SER A 197 -12.71 -6.63 -4.05
CA SER A 197 -12.57 -7.68 -5.07
C SER A 197 -13.65 -7.65 -6.17
N SER A 198 -14.67 -6.79 -6.04
CA SER A 198 -15.70 -6.60 -7.05
C SER A 198 -15.12 -6.08 -8.37
N SER A 199 -15.66 -6.48 -9.52
CA SER A 199 -15.15 -6.12 -10.86
C SER A 199 -15.15 -4.61 -11.15
N ILE A 200 -15.96 -3.83 -10.45
CA ILE A 200 -15.96 -2.35 -10.48
C ILE A 200 -14.76 -1.82 -9.68
N VAL A 201 -14.55 -2.34 -8.47
CA VAL A 201 -13.42 -1.97 -7.62
C VAL A 201 -12.13 -2.67 -7.99
N LYS A 202 -12.08 -3.65 -8.90
CA LYS A 202 -10.84 -4.17 -9.52
C LYS A 202 -10.32 -3.29 -10.66
N LYS A 203 -11.16 -2.41 -11.21
CA LYS A 203 -10.73 -1.36 -12.16
C LYS A 203 -10.19 -0.12 -11.46
N ILE A 204 -10.66 0.15 -10.23
CA ILE A 204 -10.16 1.22 -9.36
C ILE A 204 -8.67 1.04 -8.96
N PRO A 205 -8.12 -0.15 -8.68
CA PRO A 205 -6.72 -0.36 -8.37
C PRO A 205 -5.85 -0.38 -9.61
N VAL A 206 -6.32 -0.65 -10.83
CA VAL A 206 -5.48 -0.35 -12.02
C VAL A 206 -5.27 1.17 -12.12
N LEU A 207 -6.30 1.94 -11.78
CA LEU A 207 -6.34 3.40 -11.81
C LEU A 207 -5.64 4.08 -10.61
N LEU A 208 -5.69 3.46 -9.43
CA LEU A 208 -4.96 3.86 -8.23
C LEU A 208 -3.52 3.35 -8.25
N ASN A 209 -3.24 2.13 -8.68
CA ASN A 209 -1.89 1.56 -8.65
C ASN A 209 -0.95 2.33 -9.58
N ASP A 210 -1.41 2.84 -10.73
CA ASP A 210 -0.57 3.69 -11.59
C ASP A 210 -0.46 5.13 -11.04
N SER A 211 -1.51 5.67 -10.39
CA SER A 211 -1.48 7.04 -9.83
C SER A 211 -0.66 7.10 -8.56
N PHE A 212 -0.71 6.02 -7.78
CA PHE A 212 0.06 5.83 -6.58
C PHE A 212 1.45 5.26 -6.85
N LYS A 213 1.72 4.59 -7.98
CA LYS A 213 3.11 4.31 -8.44
C LYS A 213 3.81 5.59 -8.85
N ASP A 214 3.12 6.51 -9.55
CA ASP A 214 3.68 7.82 -9.91
C ASP A 214 3.78 8.79 -8.71
N ALA A 215 2.84 8.69 -7.77
CA ALA A 215 2.92 9.41 -6.50
C ALA A 215 3.95 8.79 -5.55
N SER A 216 4.11 7.46 -5.54
CA SER A 216 5.17 6.73 -4.81
C SER A 216 6.54 7.03 -5.41
N SER A 217 6.68 7.11 -6.74
CA SER A 217 7.93 7.49 -7.38
C SER A 217 8.28 8.96 -7.18
N SER A 218 7.29 9.83 -6.99
CA SER A 218 7.48 11.23 -6.57
C SER A 218 7.72 11.38 -5.07
N LEU A 219 7.18 10.47 -4.25
CA LEU A 219 7.53 10.28 -2.84
C LEU A 219 8.87 9.57 -2.63
N ARG A 220 9.44 8.87 -3.62
CA ARG A 220 10.81 8.29 -3.57
C ARG A 220 11.91 9.36 -3.49
N ASN A 221 11.58 10.62 -3.81
CA ASN A 221 12.49 11.76 -3.58
C ASN A 221 12.42 12.32 -2.15
N ILE A 222 11.48 11.84 -1.33
CA ILE A 222 11.62 11.85 0.12
C ILE A 222 12.25 10.49 0.43
N HIS A 223 13.39 10.46 1.15
CA HIS A 223 14.06 9.20 1.53
C HIS A 223 13.10 8.31 2.33
N LEU A 224 12.26 7.53 1.65
CA LEU A 224 11.38 6.53 2.24
C LEU A 224 12.24 5.28 2.41
N THR A 225 12.68 5.09 3.63
CA THR A 225 13.54 4.01 4.06
C THR A 225 12.81 2.66 3.88
N TYR A 226 13.05 1.94 2.80
CA TYR A 226 12.47 0.60 2.57
C TYR A 226 13.10 -0.42 3.52
N TYR A 227 12.30 -1.00 4.43
CA TYR A 227 12.74 -2.04 5.34
C TYR A 227 12.54 -3.43 4.72
N PHE A 228 13.65 -4.11 4.43
CA PHE A 228 13.72 -5.51 4.04
C PHE A 228 14.33 -6.30 5.18
N ASN A 229 13.68 -7.39 5.61
CA ASN A 229 14.15 -8.21 6.73
C ASN A 229 14.52 -7.39 7.99
N GLY A 230 13.73 -6.35 8.29
CA GLY A 230 13.96 -5.48 9.45
C GLY A 230 15.05 -4.41 9.29
N MET A 231 15.64 -4.23 8.10
CA MET A 231 16.66 -3.22 7.84
C MET A 231 16.45 -2.46 6.54
N THR A 232 16.99 -1.24 6.45
CA THR A 232 16.82 -0.36 5.30
C THR A 232 17.62 -0.87 4.09
N LEU A 233 17.19 -0.64 2.85
CA LEU A 233 17.99 -1.04 1.69
C LEU A 233 19.39 -0.39 1.71
N ASP A 234 19.46 0.89 2.05
CA ASP A 234 20.72 1.63 2.13
C ASP A 234 21.67 1.03 3.18
N ASP A 235 21.14 0.61 4.33
CA ASP A 235 21.91 -0.10 5.36
C ASP A 235 22.28 -1.51 4.91
N ALA A 236 21.37 -2.20 4.23
CA ALA A 236 21.57 -3.58 3.78
C ALA A 236 22.63 -3.70 2.71
N VAL A 237 22.77 -2.69 1.85
CA VAL A 237 23.81 -2.64 0.81
C VAL A 237 25.09 -1.94 1.26
N LYS A 238 25.22 -1.60 2.56
CA LYS A 238 26.49 -1.05 3.08
C LYS A 238 27.61 -2.05 2.85
N SER A 239 28.72 -1.51 2.36
CA SER A 239 29.98 -2.24 2.24
C SER A 239 30.89 -1.91 3.43
N ASP A 240 31.87 -2.77 3.66
CA ASP A 240 32.99 -2.51 4.56
C ASP A 240 34.33 -2.70 3.80
N SER A 241 35.45 -2.40 4.45
CA SER A 241 36.77 -2.51 3.82
C SER A 241 37.13 -3.95 3.42
N GLN A 242 36.54 -4.96 4.07
CA GLN A 242 36.78 -6.36 3.76
C GLN A 242 36.02 -6.78 2.51
N ILE A 243 34.75 -6.38 2.38
CA ILE A 243 33.93 -6.59 1.18
C ILE A 243 34.58 -5.89 -0.02
N ASP A 244 35.00 -4.63 0.14
CA ASP A 244 35.64 -3.86 -0.94
C ASP A 244 36.95 -4.51 -1.40
N SER A 245 37.78 -4.95 -0.45
CA SER A 245 39.05 -5.61 -0.74
C SER A 245 38.84 -6.98 -1.40
N ALA A 246 37.83 -7.74 -0.94
CA ALA A 246 37.45 -9.00 -1.54
C ALA A 246 36.98 -8.81 -2.99
N ALA A 247 36.09 -7.85 -3.24
CA ALA A 247 35.59 -7.54 -4.57
C ALA A 247 36.75 -7.17 -5.52
N LYS A 248 37.65 -6.27 -5.10
CA LYS A 248 38.86 -5.89 -5.87
C LYS A 248 39.78 -7.08 -6.14
N LYS A 249 39.97 -7.97 -5.17
CA LYS A 249 40.78 -9.19 -5.34
C LYS A 249 40.14 -10.17 -6.33
N ILE A 250 38.81 -10.32 -6.28
CA ILE A 250 38.06 -11.22 -7.16
C ILE A 250 38.12 -10.76 -8.61
N VAL A 251 37.98 -9.46 -8.86
CA VAL A 251 38.04 -8.92 -10.24
C VAL A 251 39.48 -8.78 -10.76
N GLY A 252 40.47 -8.64 -9.87
CA GLY A 252 41.87 -8.52 -10.23
C GLY A 252 42.13 -7.34 -11.19
N LYS A 253 42.64 -7.65 -12.38
CA LYS A 253 42.96 -6.66 -13.42
C LYS A 253 41.87 -6.52 -14.49
N GLU A 254 40.73 -7.18 -14.32
CA GLU A 254 39.64 -7.11 -15.30
C GLU A 254 39.13 -5.67 -15.45
N THR A 255 38.84 -5.26 -16.68
CA THR A 255 38.35 -3.92 -17.00
C THR A 255 36.93 -3.95 -17.57
N ASN A 256 36.51 -5.04 -18.19
CA ASN A 256 35.17 -5.24 -18.72
C ASN A 256 34.14 -5.34 -17.58
N SER A 257 33.10 -4.49 -17.63
CA SER A 257 32.08 -4.42 -16.57
C SER A 257 31.24 -5.70 -16.46
N LYS A 258 30.89 -6.34 -17.59
CA LYS A 258 30.14 -7.60 -17.61
C LYS A 258 30.96 -8.72 -17.00
N GLU A 259 32.25 -8.80 -17.33
CA GLU A 259 33.13 -9.84 -16.80
C GLU A 259 33.38 -9.65 -15.29
N LYS A 260 33.62 -8.40 -14.83
CA LYS A 260 33.67 -8.09 -13.39
C LYS A 260 32.41 -8.58 -12.66
N ALA A 261 31.24 -8.27 -13.24
CA ALA A 261 29.95 -8.66 -12.68
C ALA A 261 29.79 -10.18 -12.62
N TYR A 262 30.28 -10.91 -13.63
CA TYR A 262 30.27 -12.36 -13.70
C TYR A 262 31.21 -13.00 -12.66
N LEU A 263 32.43 -12.47 -12.50
CA LEU A 263 33.39 -12.95 -11.48
C LEU A 263 32.84 -12.80 -10.06
N ILE A 264 32.20 -11.67 -9.77
CA ILE A 264 31.52 -11.44 -8.49
C ILE A 264 30.33 -12.39 -8.34
N TYR A 265 29.52 -12.57 -9.39
CA TYR A 265 28.36 -13.46 -9.39
C TYR A 265 28.76 -14.89 -9.05
N ARG A 266 29.80 -15.38 -9.72
CA ARG A 266 30.40 -16.69 -9.49
C ARG A 266 30.88 -16.87 -8.06
N TRP A 267 31.52 -15.84 -7.51
CA TRP A 267 32.03 -15.90 -6.15
C TRP A 267 30.89 -15.91 -5.13
N VAL A 268 29.91 -15.00 -5.22
CA VAL A 268 28.78 -14.94 -4.28
C VAL A 268 27.97 -16.23 -4.33
N SER A 269 27.60 -16.69 -5.53
CA SER A 269 26.83 -17.92 -5.72
C SER A 269 27.52 -19.15 -5.13
N LYS A 270 28.86 -19.19 -5.12
CA LYS A 270 29.65 -20.32 -4.61
C LYS A 270 29.97 -20.24 -3.12
N ASN A 271 30.09 -19.03 -2.56
CA ASN A 271 30.66 -18.84 -1.21
C ASN A 271 29.62 -18.48 -0.15
N ILE A 272 28.37 -18.24 -0.54
CA ILE A 272 27.25 -18.07 0.39
C ILE A 272 26.38 -19.31 0.32
N SER A 273 25.92 -19.83 1.46
CA SER A 273 24.99 -20.95 1.55
C SER A 273 23.59 -20.46 1.88
N TYR A 274 22.56 -21.08 1.28
CA TYR A 274 21.17 -20.68 1.55
C TYR A 274 20.76 -21.12 2.96
N ASP A 275 20.19 -20.18 3.71
CA ASP A 275 19.80 -20.38 5.11
C ASP A 275 18.27 -20.55 5.22
N TYR A 276 17.82 -21.80 5.20
CA TYR A 276 16.39 -22.14 5.27
C TYR A 276 15.77 -21.82 6.64
N ASP A 277 16.54 -21.92 7.72
CA ASP A 277 16.06 -21.59 9.07
C ASP A 277 15.84 -20.08 9.16
N LYS A 278 16.77 -19.28 8.65
CA LYS A 278 16.60 -17.83 8.52
C LYS A 278 15.40 -17.50 7.63
N ALA A 279 15.18 -18.20 6.52
CA ALA A 279 14.00 -17.98 5.67
C ALA A 279 12.68 -18.18 6.44
N ALA A 280 12.59 -19.25 7.24
CA ALA A 280 11.42 -19.52 8.07
C ALA A 280 11.22 -18.46 9.17
N VAL A 281 12.32 -17.98 9.78
CA VAL A 281 12.26 -16.89 10.77
C VAL A 281 11.85 -15.57 10.11
N VAL A 282 12.39 -15.23 8.94
CA VAL A 282 12.02 -14.02 8.19
C VAL A 282 10.54 -14.00 7.82
N ALA A 283 9.96 -15.15 7.47
CA ALA A 283 8.53 -15.26 7.15
C ALA A 283 7.61 -14.95 8.34
N THR A 284 8.12 -15.03 9.58
CA THR A 284 7.31 -14.88 10.80
C THR A 284 7.69 -13.66 11.65
N ASP A 285 8.98 -13.37 11.77
CA ASP A 285 9.55 -12.25 12.53
C ASP A 285 10.94 -11.85 11.97
N PRO A 286 10.98 -11.02 10.91
CA PRO A 286 12.23 -10.63 10.26
C PRO A 286 13.17 -9.82 11.15
N SER A 287 12.69 -9.22 12.24
CA SER A 287 13.49 -8.40 13.16
C SER A 287 14.48 -9.20 14.00
N ARG A 288 14.33 -10.53 14.04
CA ARG A 288 15.12 -11.43 14.90
C ARG A 288 16.41 -11.95 14.26
N VAL A 289 16.66 -11.63 13.00
CA VAL A 289 17.81 -12.16 12.25
C VAL A 289 18.60 -11.04 11.59
N SER A 290 19.93 -11.10 11.73
CA SER A 290 20.83 -10.18 11.02
C SER A 290 20.79 -10.46 9.52
N SER A 291 20.68 -9.40 8.71
CA SER A 291 20.58 -9.48 7.25
C SER A 291 21.49 -8.46 6.54
N GLY A 292 21.56 -8.53 5.21
CA GLY A 292 22.29 -7.60 4.35
C GLY A 292 23.72 -8.06 4.01
N ALA A 293 24.43 -7.21 3.27
CA ALA A 293 25.73 -7.49 2.67
C ALA A 293 26.79 -7.88 3.70
N ILE A 294 26.90 -7.09 4.78
CA ILE A 294 27.88 -7.33 5.86
C ILE A 294 27.58 -8.67 6.55
N ALA A 295 26.33 -8.92 6.93
CA ALA A 295 25.93 -10.18 7.56
C ALA A 295 26.29 -11.37 6.66
N ALA A 296 25.85 -11.34 5.39
CA ALA A 296 26.11 -12.41 4.41
C ALA A 296 27.61 -12.67 4.21
N PHE A 297 28.41 -11.61 4.11
CA PHE A 297 29.84 -11.73 3.90
C PHE A 297 30.53 -12.40 5.09
N HIS A 298 30.18 -12.04 6.32
CA HIS A 298 30.84 -12.57 7.52
C HIS A 298 30.33 -13.97 7.90
N THR A 299 29.03 -14.23 7.80
CA THR A 299 28.46 -15.54 8.16
C THR A 299 28.59 -16.58 7.06
N ARG A 300 28.79 -16.15 5.80
CA ARG A 300 28.74 -17.00 4.60
C ARG A 300 27.39 -17.70 4.41
N THR A 301 26.33 -17.15 4.99
CA THR A 301 24.96 -17.67 4.90
C THR A 301 23.96 -16.55 4.67
N GLY A 302 22.80 -16.86 4.09
CA GLY A 302 21.72 -15.89 3.93
C GLY A 302 20.58 -16.40 3.07
N ILE A 303 19.62 -15.52 2.80
CA ILE A 303 18.50 -15.74 1.88
C ILE A 303 18.59 -14.78 0.68
N CYS A 304 17.65 -14.86 -0.27
CA CYS A 304 17.71 -14.11 -1.54
C CYS A 304 18.02 -12.60 -1.39
N PHE A 305 17.47 -11.98 -0.33
CA PHE A 305 17.78 -10.61 0.05
C PHE A 305 19.27 -10.38 0.34
N ASP A 306 19.87 -11.21 1.19
CA ASP A 306 21.26 -11.09 1.63
C ASP A 306 22.25 -11.29 0.48
N TYR A 307 21.98 -12.28 -0.37
CA TYR A 307 22.73 -12.55 -1.59
C TYR A 307 22.74 -11.34 -2.51
N SER A 308 21.55 -10.77 -2.74
CA SER A 308 21.37 -9.61 -3.62
C SER A 308 22.03 -8.35 -3.06
N CYS A 309 21.97 -8.14 -1.74
CA CYS A 309 22.65 -7.03 -1.08
C CYS A 309 24.16 -7.15 -1.14
N LEU A 310 24.71 -8.33 -0.86
CA LEU A 310 26.16 -8.57 -0.97
C LEU A 310 26.66 -8.35 -2.40
N TYR A 311 25.90 -8.83 -3.39
CA TYR A 311 26.23 -8.64 -4.79
C TYR A 311 26.26 -7.14 -5.17
N VAL A 312 25.29 -6.35 -4.70
CA VAL A 312 25.28 -4.89 -4.88
C VAL A 312 26.54 -4.26 -4.26
N ALA A 313 26.84 -4.56 -3.00
CA ALA A 313 27.98 -3.98 -2.29
C ALA A 313 29.30 -4.27 -3.03
N MET A 314 29.50 -5.51 -3.47
CA MET A 314 30.70 -5.91 -4.22
C MET A 314 30.78 -5.27 -5.60
N CYS A 315 29.68 -5.17 -6.34
CA CYS A 315 29.65 -4.52 -7.65
C CYS A 315 30.02 -3.03 -7.55
N ARG A 316 29.46 -2.33 -6.55
CA ARG A 316 29.76 -0.92 -6.28
C ARG A 316 31.25 -0.71 -6.00
N ALA A 317 31.89 -1.60 -5.25
CA ALA A 317 33.32 -1.51 -4.90
C ALA A 317 34.28 -1.57 -6.11
N VAL A 318 33.81 -2.09 -7.25
CA VAL A 318 34.62 -2.27 -8.48
C VAL A 318 34.09 -1.46 -9.68
N GLY A 319 33.13 -0.56 -9.44
CA GLY A 319 32.58 0.34 -10.44
C GLY A 319 31.60 -0.31 -11.43
N VAL A 320 30.97 -1.43 -11.07
CA VAL A 320 29.91 -2.05 -11.88
C VAL A 320 28.57 -1.44 -11.51
N LYS A 321 27.88 -0.87 -12.51
CA LYS A 321 26.52 -0.35 -12.34
C LYS A 321 25.55 -1.49 -12.06
N VAL A 322 24.80 -1.38 -10.97
CA VAL A 322 23.99 -2.48 -10.43
C VAL A 322 22.65 -1.99 -9.91
N ARG A 323 21.61 -2.80 -10.08
CA ARG A 323 20.28 -2.60 -9.53
C ARG A 323 19.92 -3.72 -8.58
N PHE A 324 19.17 -3.36 -7.55
CA PHE A 324 18.47 -4.29 -6.67
C PHE A 324 17.02 -4.41 -7.12
N ILE A 325 16.57 -5.64 -7.36
CA ILE A 325 15.24 -5.96 -7.89
C ILE A 325 14.50 -6.85 -6.89
N THR A 326 13.20 -6.62 -6.73
CA THR A 326 12.29 -7.55 -6.04
C THR A 326 11.17 -7.97 -6.96
N GLY A 327 10.64 -9.18 -6.78
CA GLY A 327 9.50 -9.69 -7.52
C GLY A 327 9.18 -11.11 -7.06
N LEU A 328 8.73 -11.96 -7.98
CA LEU A 328 8.39 -13.35 -7.70
C LEU A 328 9.43 -14.30 -8.29
N GLY A 329 9.85 -15.30 -7.52
CA GLY A 329 10.76 -16.37 -7.93
C GLY A 329 10.11 -17.74 -7.79
N TYR A 330 10.31 -18.64 -8.77
CA TYR A 330 9.82 -20.02 -8.70
C TYR A 330 10.90 -20.96 -8.16
N SER A 331 10.67 -21.53 -6.99
CA SER A 331 11.64 -22.43 -6.31
C SER A 331 11.79 -23.81 -6.96
N GLY A 332 10.97 -24.10 -7.99
CA GLY A 332 10.75 -25.45 -8.50
C GLY A 332 9.56 -26.17 -7.86
N VAL A 333 9.01 -25.60 -6.79
CA VAL A 333 7.81 -26.11 -6.10
C VAL A 333 6.70 -25.07 -6.10
N GLU A 334 7.00 -23.83 -5.72
CA GLU A 334 6.03 -22.74 -5.60
C GLU A 334 6.62 -21.38 -5.98
N TRP A 335 5.74 -20.42 -6.26
CA TRP A 335 6.09 -19.02 -6.45
C TRP A 335 6.11 -18.31 -5.10
N GLY A 336 7.18 -17.57 -4.82
CA GLY A 336 7.31 -16.77 -3.60
C GLY A 336 8.05 -15.45 -3.84
N ASP A 337 8.05 -14.60 -2.83
CA ASP A 337 8.79 -13.35 -2.84
C ASP A 337 10.28 -13.62 -3.05
N HIS A 338 10.88 -12.87 -3.96
CA HIS A 338 12.27 -13.06 -4.36
C HIS A 338 12.98 -11.74 -4.64
N ALA A 339 14.29 -11.76 -4.43
CA ALA A 339 15.17 -10.63 -4.70
C ALA A 339 16.34 -11.10 -5.55
N TRP A 340 16.69 -10.29 -6.55
CA TRP A 340 17.81 -10.52 -7.45
C TRP A 340 18.40 -9.19 -7.92
N ASN A 341 19.34 -9.24 -8.86
CA ASN A 341 20.03 -8.07 -9.38
C ASN A 341 19.91 -7.90 -10.89
N GLN A 342 20.18 -6.67 -11.33
CA GLN A 342 20.54 -6.42 -12.72
C GLN A 342 21.87 -5.67 -12.76
N VAL A 343 22.69 -5.96 -13.75
CA VAL A 343 23.90 -5.18 -14.03
C VAL A 343 23.83 -4.57 -15.41
N TYR A 344 24.40 -3.38 -15.56
CA TYR A 344 24.43 -2.72 -16.87
C TYR A 344 25.59 -3.26 -17.69
N ASP A 345 25.29 -3.74 -18.90
CA ASP A 345 26.28 -4.09 -19.91
C ASP A 345 26.46 -2.91 -20.87
N PRO A 346 27.60 -2.19 -20.82
CA PRO A 346 27.84 -1.06 -21.71
C PRO A 346 28.01 -1.47 -23.17
N ALA A 347 28.45 -2.70 -23.46
CA ALA A 347 28.69 -3.17 -24.83
C ALA A 347 27.38 -3.43 -25.56
N GLU A 348 26.38 -3.96 -24.84
CA GLU A 348 25.05 -4.27 -25.36
C GLU A 348 24.01 -3.18 -25.04
N ASN A 349 24.42 -2.13 -24.32
CA ASN A 349 23.58 -1.00 -23.91
C ASN A 349 22.26 -1.43 -23.22
N ARG A 350 22.33 -2.46 -22.36
CA ARG A 350 21.15 -3.02 -21.68
C ARG A 350 21.46 -3.47 -20.26
N TRP A 351 20.39 -3.66 -19.48
CA TRP A 351 20.46 -4.32 -18.19
C TRP A 351 20.30 -5.82 -18.36
N ILE A 352 21.23 -6.59 -17.78
CA ILE A 352 21.20 -8.05 -17.78
C ILE A 352 20.80 -8.55 -16.40
N ASN A 353 19.96 -9.59 -16.34
CA ASN A 353 19.52 -10.16 -15.07
C ASN A 353 20.59 -11.06 -14.47
N VAL A 354 20.75 -10.98 -13.15
CA VAL A 354 21.71 -11.76 -12.38
C VAL A 354 21.04 -12.20 -11.08
N ASP A 355 20.97 -13.50 -10.83
CA ASP A 355 20.51 -14.03 -9.54
C ASP A 355 21.57 -14.96 -8.92
N THR A 356 22.27 -14.44 -7.92
CA THR A 356 23.29 -15.18 -7.14
C THR A 356 22.69 -16.25 -6.24
N THR A 357 21.41 -16.14 -5.88
CA THR A 357 20.69 -17.11 -5.04
C THR A 357 20.41 -18.38 -5.84
N PHE A 358 19.74 -18.25 -6.99
CA PHE A 358 19.49 -19.41 -7.83
C PHE A 358 20.80 -19.92 -8.48
N GLY A 359 21.80 -19.05 -8.65
CA GLY A 359 23.17 -19.44 -9.00
C GLY A 359 23.82 -20.42 -8.02
N ASN A 360 23.41 -20.42 -6.75
CA ASN A 360 23.89 -21.37 -5.74
C ASN A 360 23.50 -22.83 -6.05
N SER A 361 22.44 -23.04 -6.83
CA SER A 361 22.00 -24.37 -7.29
C SER A 361 22.97 -25.04 -8.29
N GLY A 362 24.02 -24.33 -8.73
CA GLY A 362 24.96 -24.80 -9.75
C GLY A 362 24.50 -24.53 -11.20
N LYS A 363 23.29 -24.01 -11.38
CA LYS A 363 22.80 -23.51 -12.68
C LYS A 363 23.29 -22.09 -12.92
N ASN A 364 23.44 -21.72 -14.19
CA ASN A 364 23.85 -20.37 -14.57
C ASN A 364 22.63 -19.44 -14.67
N TYR A 365 22.58 -18.48 -13.75
CA TYR A 365 21.58 -17.40 -13.65
C TYR A 365 22.18 -16.02 -13.96
N PHE A 366 23.31 -15.98 -14.66
CA PHE A 366 23.90 -14.76 -15.21
C PHE A 366 23.48 -14.58 -16.67
N ASP A 367 22.67 -13.56 -16.95
CA ASP A 367 22.13 -13.23 -18.28
C ASP A 367 21.42 -14.43 -18.96
N HIS A 368 20.70 -15.22 -18.16
CA HIS A 368 20.04 -16.44 -18.63
C HIS A 368 18.87 -16.12 -19.57
N ALA A 369 18.83 -16.73 -20.76
CA ALA A 369 17.76 -16.48 -21.73
C ALA A 369 16.35 -16.85 -21.22
N GLY A 370 16.24 -17.86 -20.36
CA GLY A 370 14.99 -18.31 -19.75
C GLY A 370 14.62 -17.62 -18.44
N PHE A 371 15.27 -16.51 -18.07
CA PHE A 371 15.12 -15.90 -16.73
C PHE A 371 13.67 -15.58 -16.35
N ARG A 372 12.81 -15.29 -17.33
CA ARG A 372 11.38 -15.00 -17.09
C ARG A 372 10.52 -16.22 -16.79
N ALA A 373 11.04 -17.43 -17.01
CA ALA A 373 10.31 -18.67 -16.74
C ALA A 373 10.15 -18.89 -15.23
N ASP A 374 11.14 -18.46 -14.44
CA ASP A 374 11.19 -18.60 -12.99
C ASP A 374 11.32 -17.26 -12.24
N HIS A 375 11.33 -16.12 -12.94
CA HIS A 375 11.28 -14.78 -12.34
C HIS A 375 10.21 -13.89 -12.99
N GLN A 376 9.31 -13.33 -12.18
CA GLN A 376 8.21 -12.48 -12.64
C GLN A 376 8.10 -11.18 -11.83
N ASP A 377 7.41 -10.19 -12.40
CA ASP A 377 7.02 -8.93 -11.74
C ASP A 377 8.17 -8.13 -11.10
N GLY A 378 9.35 -8.16 -11.70
CA GLY A 378 10.54 -7.46 -11.20
C GLY A 378 10.38 -5.94 -11.14
N VAL A 379 10.61 -5.36 -9.96
CA VAL A 379 10.59 -3.92 -9.68
C VAL A 379 11.96 -3.46 -9.17
N VAL A 380 12.49 -2.38 -9.75
CA VAL A 380 13.74 -1.75 -9.30
C VAL A 380 13.50 -1.02 -7.97
N GLN A 381 14.19 -1.46 -6.92
CA GLN A 381 14.15 -0.84 -5.60
C GLN A 381 15.35 0.09 -5.34
N GLY A 382 16.50 -0.22 -5.93
CA GLY A 382 17.70 0.61 -5.84
C GLY A 382 18.59 0.48 -7.07
N GLN A 383 19.38 1.52 -7.36
CA GLN A 383 20.32 1.58 -8.47
C GLN A 383 21.55 2.36 -8.04
N TRP A 384 22.74 1.85 -8.37
CA TRP A 384 24.04 2.47 -8.09
C TRP A 384 24.94 2.46 -9.33
#